data_AF-A0A5N8WD00-F1
#
_entry.id   AF-A0A5N8WD00-F1
#
_cell.length_a   1.000
_cell.length_b   1.000
_cell.length_c   1.000
_cell.angle_alpha   90.00
_cell.angle_beta   90.00
_cell.angle_gamma   90.00
#
_symmetry.space_group_name_H-M   'P 1'
#
loop_
_entity.id
_entity.type
_entity.pdbx_description
1 polymer ?
#
loop_
_entity_poly.entity_id
_entity_poly.type
_entity_poly.pdbx_seq_one_letter_code
_entity_poly.pdbx_strand_id
1 'polypeptide(L)' 'SGTHPAPAGACAELRAAGGDFDALSGGSEGLCTKQYDPVTVTVDGVWQGRRVAHERTFANECLLNSSESVLFSF' A
#
# COMPACT_ATOMS: atom_id res chain seq x y z
N SER A 1 -4.34 0.07 -16.62
CA SER A 1 -4.74 -1.32 -16.35
C SER A 1 -3.52 -2.06 -15.81
N GLY A 2 -3.73 -3.18 -15.13
CA GLY A 2 -2.69 -4.00 -14.51
C GLY A 2 -3.31 -5.21 -13.82
N THR A 3 -2.50 -6.04 -13.17
CA THR A 3 -2.93 -7.25 -12.44
C THR A 3 -3.46 -6.96 -11.03
N HIS A 4 -3.39 -5.72 -10.58
CA HIS A 4 -3.96 -5.30 -9.30
C HIS A 4 -5.47 -5.60 -9.25
N PRO A 5 -6.01 -6.19 -8.17
CA PRO A 5 -7.42 -6.60 -8.10
C PRO A 5 -8.39 -5.42 -8.15
N ALA A 6 -8.01 -4.26 -7.61
CA ALA A 6 -8.77 -3.01 -7.66
C ALA A 6 -7.99 -1.87 -8.35
N PRO A 7 -7.70 -1.96 -9.66
CA PRO A 7 -6.72 -1.11 -10.32
C PRO A 7 -7.17 0.36 -10.39
N ALA A 8 -8.48 0.62 -10.56
CA ALA A 8 -9.01 1.98 -10.57
C ALA A 8 -8.94 2.64 -9.19
N GLY A 9 -9.19 1.87 -8.12
CA GLY A 9 -9.11 2.33 -6.73
C GLY A 9 -7.68 2.71 -6.34
N ALA A 10 -6.74 1.81 -6.57
CA ALA A 10 -5.32 2.05 -6.32
C ALA A 10 -4.79 3.30 -7.04
N CYS A 11 -5.13 3.47 -8.34
CA CYS A 11 -4.73 4.67 -9.07
C CYS A 11 -5.41 5.95 -8.57
N ALA A 12 -6.64 5.88 -8.06
CA ALA A 12 -7.36 7.03 -7.51
C ALA A 12 -6.73 7.47 -6.18
N GLU A 13 -6.42 6.50 -5.32
CA GLU A 13 -5.79 6.71 -4.03
C GLU A 13 -4.39 7.35 -4.16
N LEU A 14 -3.53 6.77 -5.01
CA LEU A 14 -2.20 7.32 -5.27
C LEU A 14 -2.26 8.73 -5.86
N ARG A 15 -3.31 9.05 -6.65
CA ARG A 15 -3.55 10.40 -7.16
C ARG A 15 -3.99 11.36 -6.07
N ALA A 16 -4.87 10.92 -5.16
CA ALA A 16 -5.34 11.73 -4.03
C ALA A 16 -4.17 12.08 -3.10
N ALA A 17 -3.25 11.15 -2.89
CA ALA A 17 -2.02 11.36 -2.12
C ALA A 17 -0.91 12.11 -2.91
N GLY A 18 -1.15 12.50 -4.17
CA GLY A 18 -0.15 13.20 -4.97
C GLY A 18 1.11 12.38 -5.28
N GLY A 19 1.05 11.05 -5.18
CA GLY A 19 2.22 10.17 -5.31
C GLY A 19 3.05 10.03 -4.04
N ASP A 20 2.58 10.52 -2.89
CA ASP A 20 3.17 10.28 -1.59
C ASP A 20 2.69 8.94 -1.02
N PHE A 21 3.58 7.95 -0.97
CA PHE A 21 3.26 6.60 -0.49
C PHE A 21 3.20 6.53 1.04
N ASP A 22 3.89 7.43 1.75
CA ASP A 22 3.86 7.48 3.21
C ASP A 22 2.51 8.04 3.69
N ALA A 23 1.90 8.94 2.91
CA ALA A 23 0.55 9.43 3.16
C ALA A 23 -0.55 8.37 3.02
N LEU A 24 -0.24 7.21 2.44
CA LEU A 24 -1.15 6.06 2.28
C LEU A 24 -1.17 5.16 3.53
N SER A 25 -0.63 5.62 4.66
CA SER A 25 -0.79 4.96 5.95
C SER A 25 -2.15 5.29 6.57
N GLY A 26 -3.21 4.67 6.05
CA GLY A 26 -4.47 4.57 6.80
C GLY A 26 -4.26 3.79 8.10
N GLY A 27 -4.97 4.18 9.15
CA GLY A 27 -4.93 3.48 10.43
C GLY A 27 -5.37 2.02 10.27
N SER A 28 -4.80 1.11 11.06
CA SER A 28 -5.34 -0.26 11.10
C SER A 28 -6.64 -0.24 11.90
N GLU A 29 -7.79 -0.34 11.23
CA GLU A 29 -9.07 -0.61 11.90
C GLU A 29 -9.26 -2.11 12.23
N GLY A 30 -8.36 -2.97 11.74
CA GLY A 30 -8.41 -4.41 11.94
C GLY A 30 -7.96 -4.87 13.32
N LEU A 31 -8.72 -5.82 13.90
CA LEU A 31 -8.30 -6.58 15.08
C LEU A 31 -7.26 -7.64 14.69
N CYS A 32 -5.99 -7.24 14.62
CA CYS A 32 -4.87 -8.13 14.33
C CYS A 32 -4.16 -8.63 15.60
N THR A 33 -3.59 -9.83 15.52
CA THR A 33 -2.71 -10.35 16.57
C THR A 33 -1.41 -9.53 16.66
N LYS A 34 -0.68 -9.69 17.77
CA LYS A 34 0.64 -9.06 17.96
C LYS A 34 1.80 -9.95 17.49
N GLN A 35 1.52 -11.00 16.72
CA GLN A 35 2.56 -11.81 16.11
C GLN A 35 3.42 -10.94 15.20
N TYR A 36 4.74 -11.11 15.30
CA TYR A 36 5.69 -10.46 14.40
C TYR A 36 6.17 -11.49 13.37
N ASP A 37 5.70 -11.31 12.14
CA ASP A 37 6.03 -12.13 10.96
C ASP A 37 5.99 -11.20 9.74
N PRO A 38 7.05 -10.39 9.55
CA PRO A 38 6.96 -9.17 8.76
C PRO A 38 6.77 -9.43 7.26
N VAL A 39 5.94 -8.60 6.63
CA VAL A 39 5.70 -8.61 5.18
C VAL A 39 6.12 -7.26 4.60
N THR A 40 7.02 -7.28 3.61
CA THR A 40 7.48 -6.08 2.92
C THR A 40 6.86 -5.98 1.53
N VAL A 41 6.27 -4.83 1.22
CA VAL A 41 5.74 -4.48 -0.09
C VAL A 41 6.64 -3.43 -0.73
N THR A 42 6.95 -3.60 -2.01
CA THR A 42 7.77 -2.69 -2.80
C THR A 42 6.98 -2.09 -3.94
N VAL A 43 7.17 -0.79 -4.18
CA VAL A 43 6.63 -0.07 -5.33
C VAL A 43 7.78 0.52 -6.15
N ASP A 44 7.93 0.01 -7.36
CA ASP A 44 8.95 0.44 -8.32
C ASP A 44 8.31 0.85 -9.63
N GLY A 45 8.71 2.01 -10.16
CA GLY A 45 8.24 2.45 -11.47
C GLY A 45 8.34 3.94 -11.69
N VAL A 46 7.35 4.47 -12.42
CA VAL A 46 7.27 5.89 -12.75
C VAL A 46 5.87 6.41 -12.41
N TRP A 47 5.82 7.49 -11.64
CA TRP A 47 4.61 8.22 -11.33
C TRP A 47 4.75 9.66 -11.84
N GLN A 48 3.88 10.06 -12.78
CA GLN A 48 3.87 11.41 -13.37
C GLN A 48 5.26 11.90 -13.86
N GLY A 49 6.03 11.01 -14.49
CA GLY A 49 7.37 11.31 -15.01
C GLY A 49 8.51 11.26 -14.00
N ARG A 50 8.23 11.04 -12.71
CA ARG A 50 9.23 10.82 -11.66
C ARG A 50 9.43 9.34 -11.40
N ARG A 51 10.70 8.91 -11.27
CA ARG A 51 11.03 7.58 -10.77
C ARG A 51 10.53 7.45 -9.34
N VAL A 52 9.88 6.34 -9.04
CA VAL A 52 9.49 5.94 -7.69
C VAL A 52 10.18 4.62 -7.35
N ALA A 53 10.64 4.54 -6.11
CA ALA A 53 11.17 3.36 -5.45
C ALA A 53 10.79 3.52 -3.98
N HIS A 54 9.85 2.72 -3.51
CA HIS A 54 9.32 2.82 -2.15
C HIS A 54 9.15 1.41 -1.59
N GLU A 55 9.43 1.24 -0.30
CA GLU A 55 9.21 0.00 0.41
C GLU A 55 8.46 0.28 1.71
N ARG A 56 7.62 -0.67 2.12
CA ARG A 56 6.92 -0.62 3.40
C ARG A 56 6.83 -2.00 4.01
N THR A 57 7.19 -2.10 5.28
CA THR A 57 7.07 -3.34 6.05
C THR A 57 5.91 -3.25 7.04
N PHE A 58 5.05 -4.25 6.99
CA PHE A 58 3.99 -4.49 7.96
C PHE A 58 4.44 -5.57 8.94
N ALA A 59 4.07 -5.44 10.22
CA ALA A 59 4.53 -6.38 11.24
C ALA A 59 3.97 -7.80 11.07
N ASN A 60 2.86 -7.95 10.35
CA ASN A 60 2.31 -9.22 9.88
C ASN A 60 1.35 -9.01 8.69
N GLU A 61 0.96 -10.10 8.03
CA GLU A 61 0.02 -10.10 6.89
C GLU A 61 -1.36 -9.53 7.26
N CYS A 62 -1.85 -9.77 8.48
CA CYS A 62 -3.11 -9.17 8.93
C CYS A 62 -3.04 -7.64 8.91
N LEU A 63 -1.94 -7.06 9.38
CA LEU A 63 -1.76 -5.60 9.38
C LEU A 63 -1.63 -5.03 7.97
N LEU A 64 -1.02 -5.76 7.03
CA LEU A 64 -1.03 -5.40 5.60
C LEU A 64 -2.47 -5.38 5.06
N ASN A 65 -3.23 -6.45 5.25
CA ASN A 65 -4.59 -6.59 4.74
C ASN A 65 -5.62 -5.71 5.45
N SER A 66 -5.35 -5.34 6.70
CA SER A 66 -6.16 -4.39 7.46
C SER A 66 -5.83 -2.93 7.15
N SER A 67 -4.77 -2.67 6.39
CA SER A 67 -4.46 -1.31 5.98
C SER A 67 -5.59 -0.78 5.10
N GLU A 68 -6.05 0.44 5.34
CA GLU A 68 -7.11 1.04 4.54
C GLU A 68 -6.67 1.35 3.09
N SER A 69 -5.39 1.15 2.78
CA SER A 69 -4.84 1.47 1.47
C SER A 69 -5.14 0.37 0.45
N VAL A 70 -5.97 0.73 -0.53
CA VAL A 70 -6.29 -0.11 -1.69
C VAL A 70 -5.05 -0.31 -2.57
N LEU A 71 -4.07 0.59 -2.52
CA LEU A 71 -2.81 0.46 -3.26
C LEU A 71 -2.02 -0.80 -2.88
N PHE A 72 -2.07 -1.22 -1.61
CA PHE A 72 -1.30 -2.35 -1.11
C PHE A 72 -2.09 -3.66 -0.99
N SER A 73 -3.39 -3.65 -1.34
CA SER A 73 -4.27 -4.81 -1.22
C SER A 73 -4.26 -5.68 -2.50
N PHE A 74 -3.39 -6.70 -2.55
CA PHE A 74 -3.29 -7.65 -3.66
C PHE A 74 -3.48 -9.11 -3.23
#